data_AF-A0A9Q0WZX6-F1
#
_entry.id   AF-A0A9Q0WZX6-F1
#
_cell.length_a   1.000
_cell.length_b   1.000
_cell.length_c   1.000
_cell.angle_alpha   90.00
_cell.angle_beta   90.00
_cell.angle_gamma   90.00
#
_symmetry.space_group_name_H-M   'P 1'
#
loop_
_entity.id
_entity.type
_entity.pdbx_description
1 polymer ?
#
loop_
_entity_poly.entity_id
_entity_poly.type
_entity_poly.pdbx_seq_one_letter_code
_entity_poly.pdbx_strand_id
1 'polypeptide(L)'
;MASTALRQQLSIMRQSLFDEGILDHDQVSYLETLENEDDPDFIENIFTLFLRDSTKYIDSIEKALETTPIDYPVMDIMMYRLKGSSASLGASKINGETNTLRKFFHDGDMER
;
A
#
# COMPACT_ATOMS: atom_id res chain seq x y z
N MET A 1 -25.27 -22.92 5.23
CA MET A 1 -24.22 -23.73 4.59
C MET A 1 -23.35 -22.88 3.64
N ALA A 2 -23.93 -22.14 2.67
CA ALA A 2 -23.14 -21.27 1.77
C ALA A 2 -22.34 -20.15 2.49
N SER A 3 -22.92 -19.55 3.54
CA SER A 3 -22.26 -18.50 4.33
C SER A 3 -20.96 -18.97 5.02
N THR A 4 -20.89 -20.23 5.44
CA THR A 4 -19.70 -20.79 6.11
C THR A 4 -18.55 -21.00 5.13
N ALA A 5 -18.86 -21.49 3.92
CA ALA A 5 -17.85 -21.69 2.88
C ALA A 5 -17.23 -20.35 2.43
N LEU A 6 -18.03 -19.30 2.28
CA LEU A 6 -17.54 -17.97 1.91
C LEU A 6 -16.63 -17.37 3.00
N ARG A 7 -17.00 -17.49 4.28
CA ARG A 7 -16.15 -17.05 5.41
C ARG A 7 -14.83 -17.80 5.45
N GLN A 8 -14.84 -19.10 5.16
CA GLN A 8 -13.63 -19.90 5.08
C GLN A 8 -12.73 -19.46 3.91
N GLN A 9 -13.30 -19.20 2.73
CA GLN A 9 -12.56 -18.67 1.59
C GLN A 9 -11.92 -17.32 1.89
N LEU A 10 -12.65 -16.40 2.52
CA LEU A 10 -12.13 -15.10 2.94
C LEU A 10 -10.98 -15.25 3.95
N SER A 11 -11.12 -16.15 4.93
CA SER A 11 -10.06 -16.41 5.90
C SER A 11 -8.80 -16.99 5.25
N ILE A 12 -8.95 -17.89 4.27
CA ILE A 12 -7.82 -18.46 3.52
C ILE A 12 -7.11 -17.38 2.69
N MET A 13 -7.88 -16.56 1.98
CA MET A 13 -7.34 -15.46 1.18
C MET A 13 -6.62 -14.43 2.06
N ARG A 14 -7.22 -14.05 3.21
CA ARG A 14 -6.58 -13.15 4.17
C ARG A 14 -5.25 -13.72 4.67
N GLN A 15 -5.21 -15.01 5.01
CA GLN A 15 -3.98 -15.66 5.46
C GLN A 15 -2.90 -15.67 4.37
N SER A 16 -3.26 -15.93 3.11
CA SER A 16 -2.27 -15.94 2.03
C SER A 16 -1.63 -14.57 1.82
N LEU A 17 -2.38 -13.48 1.99
CA LEU A 17 -1.83 -12.12 1.90
C LEU A 17 -0.73 -11.84 2.95
N PHE A 18 -0.83 -12.45 4.14
CA PHE A 18 0.23 -12.37 5.15
C PHE A 18 1.39 -13.31 4.85
N ASP A 19 1.08 -14.56 4.49
CA ASP A 19 2.11 -15.58 4.20
C ASP A 19 2.99 -15.18 3.01
N GLU A 20 2.42 -14.49 2.02
CA GLU A 20 3.12 -13.94 0.85
C GLU A 20 3.84 -12.61 1.14
N GLY A 21 3.73 -12.07 2.36
CA GLY A 21 4.33 -10.80 2.77
C GLY A 21 3.74 -9.57 2.06
N ILE A 22 2.55 -9.70 1.47
CA ILE A 22 1.84 -8.59 0.83
C ILE A 22 1.39 -7.60 1.90
N LEU A 23 0.83 -8.14 2.99
CA LEU A 23 0.36 -7.40 4.14
C LEU A 23 1.17 -7.75 5.40
N ASP A 24 1.35 -6.76 6.27
CA ASP A 24 1.85 -6.93 7.64
C ASP A 24 0.72 -7.44 8.53
N HIS A 25 0.91 -8.61 9.13
CA HIS A 25 -0.09 -9.23 9.98
C HIS A 25 -0.45 -8.35 11.18
N ASP A 26 0.56 -7.79 11.86
CA ASP A 26 0.36 -7.10 13.14
C ASP A 26 -0.32 -5.75 12.94
N GLN A 27 0.10 -4.98 11.92
CA GLN A 27 -0.52 -3.71 11.58
C GLN A 27 -1.96 -3.88 11.08
N VAL A 28 -2.24 -4.84 10.19
CA VAL A 28 -3.61 -5.06 9.70
C VAL A 28 -4.51 -5.56 10.81
N SER A 29 -4.03 -6.49 11.65
CA SER A 29 -4.80 -6.98 12.80
C SER A 29 -5.09 -5.87 13.81
N TYR A 30 -4.15 -4.94 14.03
CA TYR A 30 -4.41 -3.75 14.84
C TYR A 30 -5.50 -2.86 14.24
N LEU A 31 -5.43 -2.56 12.94
CA LEU A 31 -6.44 -1.73 12.27
C LEU A 31 -7.83 -2.37 12.33
N GLU A 32 -7.93 -3.69 12.23
CA GLU A 32 -9.21 -4.40 12.36
C GLU A 32 -9.82 -4.24 13.76
N THR A 33 -9.01 -4.07 14.81
CA THR A 33 -9.53 -3.80 16.16
C THR A 33 -10.15 -2.41 16.33
N LEU A 34 -9.92 -1.50 15.38
CA LEU A 34 -10.48 -0.15 15.43
C LEU A 34 -11.92 -0.09 14.90
N GLU A 35 -12.31 -1.06 14.08
CA GLU A 35 -13.68 -1.22 13.59
C GLU A 35 -14.63 -1.60 14.74
N ASN A 36 -15.75 -0.89 14.85
CA ASN A 36 -16.70 -1.07 15.96
C ASN A 36 -18.13 -0.66 15.53
N GLU A 37 -19.10 -0.74 16.45
CA GLU A 37 -20.51 -0.46 16.14
C GLU A 37 -20.77 0.99 15.66
N ASP A 38 -19.94 1.96 16.05
CA ASP A 38 -20.05 3.36 15.64
C ASP A 38 -19.37 3.64 14.28
N ASP A 39 -18.43 2.78 13.85
CA ASP A 39 -17.75 2.83 12.54
C ASP A 39 -17.54 1.41 11.98
N PRO A 40 -18.61 0.76 11.48
CA PRO A 40 -18.60 -0.67 11.14
C PRO A 40 -17.90 -1.00 9.82
N ASP A 41 -17.58 0.02 9.01
CA ASP A 41 -16.93 -0.15 7.70
C ASP A 41 -15.51 0.44 7.69
N PHE A 42 -14.93 0.66 8.88
CA PHE A 42 -13.64 1.34 9.05
C PHE A 42 -12.54 0.71 8.17
N ILE A 43 -12.39 -0.62 8.22
CA ILE A 43 -11.35 -1.32 7.46
C ILE A 43 -11.57 -1.17 5.96
N GLU A 44 -12.79 -1.37 5.49
CA GLU A 44 -13.11 -1.22 4.07
C GLU A 44 -12.81 0.21 3.60
N ASN A 45 -13.18 1.22 4.40
CA ASN A 45 -13.00 2.63 4.09
C ASN A 45 -11.52 3.02 4.00
N ILE A 46 -10.69 2.61 4.95
CA ILE A 46 -9.26 2.96 4.94
C ILE A 46 -8.51 2.27 3.79
N PHE A 47 -8.85 1.02 3.46
CA PHE A 47 -8.24 0.31 2.33
C PHE A 47 -8.72 0.89 1.00
N THR A 48 -10.00 1.26 0.88
CA THR A 48 -10.54 1.95 -0.29
C THR A 48 -9.85 3.29 -0.52
N LEU A 49 -9.65 4.07 0.55
CA LEU A 49 -8.91 5.33 0.51
C LEU A 49 -7.46 5.10 0.09
N PHE A 50 -6.79 4.11 0.67
CA PHE A 50 -5.43 3.73 0.34
C PHE A 50 -5.27 3.38 -1.14
N LEU A 51 -6.13 2.51 -1.68
CA LEU A 51 -6.07 2.11 -3.09
C LEU A 51 -6.28 3.30 -4.04
N ARG A 52 -7.23 4.19 -3.70
CA ARG A 52 -7.49 5.40 -4.48
C ARG A 52 -6.30 6.35 -4.49
N ASP A 53 -5.70 6.59 -3.34
CA ASP A 53 -4.66 7.61 -3.21
C ASP A 53 -3.29 7.07 -3.67
N SER A 54 -2.97 5.81 -3.39
CA SER A 54 -1.76 5.14 -3.90
C SER A 54 -1.70 5.13 -5.43
N THR A 55 -2.82 4.87 -6.11
CA THR A 55 -2.88 4.93 -7.59
C THR A 55 -2.50 6.31 -8.12
N LYS A 56 -2.93 7.39 -7.46
CA LYS A 56 -2.56 8.76 -7.86
C LYS A 56 -1.08 9.05 -7.62
N TYR A 57 -0.51 8.52 -6.54
CA TYR A 57 0.91 8.67 -6.26
C TYR A 57 1.75 7.94 -7.31
N ILE A 58 1.38 6.70 -7.65
CA ILE A 58 2.06 5.89 -8.68
C ILE A 58 1.98 6.60 -10.04
N ASP A 59 0.79 7.03 -10.47
CA ASP A 59 0.61 7.78 -11.74
C ASP A 59 1.45 9.07 -11.77
N SER A 60 1.60 9.76 -10.64
CA SER A 60 2.44 10.97 -10.56
C SER A 60 3.94 10.64 -10.64
N ILE A 61 4.37 9.51 -10.06
CA ILE A 61 5.76 9.03 -10.15
C ILE A 61 6.07 8.64 -11.60
N GLU A 62 5.19 7.87 -12.24
CA GLU A 62 5.34 7.46 -13.65
C GLU A 62 5.46 8.67 -14.58
N LYS A 63 4.56 9.65 -14.44
CA LYS A 63 4.63 10.90 -15.22
C LYS A 63 5.91 11.69 -14.98
N ALA A 64 6.42 11.72 -13.75
CA ALA A 64 7.68 12.40 -13.44
C ALA A 64 8.90 11.70 -14.06
N LEU A 65 8.84 10.38 -14.27
CA LEU A 65 9.88 9.61 -14.97
C LEU A 65 9.86 9.83 -16.48
N GLU A 66 8.69 10.16 -17.05
CA GLU A 66 8.54 10.47 -18.48
C GLU A 66 9.03 11.87 -18.85
N THR A 67 9.26 12.77 -17.89
CA THR A 67 9.74 14.13 -18.17
C THR A 67 11.26 14.18 -18.40
N THR A 68 11.70 15.09 -19.27
CA THR A 68 13.13 15.36 -19.51
C THR A 68 13.40 16.86 -19.42
N PRO A 69 14.12 17.36 -18.38
CA PRO A 69 14.67 16.58 -17.27
C PRO A 69 13.57 16.03 -16.33
N ILE A 70 13.91 14.96 -15.62
CA ILE A 70 13.04 14.31 -14.64
C ILE A 70 12.60 15.32 -13.58
N ASP A 71 11.34 15.26 -13.16
CA ASP A 71 10.81 16.12 -12.09
C ASP A 71 11.17 15.54 -10.71
N TYR A 72 12.42 15.77 -10.29
CA TYR A 72 12.97 15.27 -9.02
C TYR A 72 12.11 15.67 -7.79
N PRO A 73 11.67 16.94 -7.64
CA PRO A 73 10.82 17.33 -6.51
C PRO A 73 9.50 16.57 -6.44
N VAL A 74 8.80 16.39 -7.58
CA VAL A 74 7.54 15.65 -7.60
C VAL A 74 7.78 14.19 -7.21
N MET A 75 8.82 13.57 -7.75
CA MET A 75 9.10 12.17 -7.49
C MET A 75 9.42 11.89 -6.01
N ASP A 76 10.27 12.69 -5.37
CA ASP A 76 10.57 12.50 -3.93
C ASP A 76 9.31 12.66 -3.06
N ILE A 77 8.49 13.68 -3.33
CA ILE A 77 7.26 13.93 -2.57
C ILE A 77 6.27 12.77 -2.74
N MET A 78 6.08 12.26 -3.97
CA MET A 78 5.12 11.19 -4.23
C MET A 78 5.59 9.85 -3.69
N MET A 79 6.88 9.51 -3.81
CA MET A 79 7.45 8.33 -3.16
C MET A 79 7.39 8.42 -1.63
N TYR A 80 7.59 9.61 -1.05
CA TYR A 80 7.42 9.81 0.39
C TYR A 80 5.97 9.55 0.83
N ARG A 81 4.98 10.04 0.08
CA ARG A 81 3.56 9.80 0.36
C ARG A 81 3.18 8.34 0.21
N LEU A 82 3.60 7.68 -0.87
CA LEU A 82 3.34 6.26 -1.10
C LEU A 82 3.95 5.39 0.01
N LYS A 83 5.17 5.72 0.46
CA LYS A 83 5.82 5.07 1.60
C LYS A 83 5.01 5.25 2.89
N GLY A 84 4.66 6.49 3.23
CA GLY A 84 3.94 6.78 4.47
C GLY A 84 2.58 6.07 4.52
N SER A 85 1.83 6.15 3.42
CA SER A 85 0.51 5.55 3.29
C SER A 85 0.55 4.02 3.32
N SER A 86 1.51 3.39 2.63
CA SER A 86 1.68 1.93 2.68
C SER A 86 2.10 1.44 4.06
N ALA A 87 2.98 2.15 4.76
CA ALA A 87 3.39 1.79 6.12
C ALA A 87 2.20 1.85 7.10
N SER A 88 1.37 2.89 7.04
CA SER A 88 0.24 3.05 7.97
C SER A 88 -0.84 1.98 7.80
N LEU A 89 -0.96 1.38 6.61
CA LEU A 89 -1.95 0.35 6.30
C LEU A 89 -1.40 -1.08 6.42
N GLY A 90 -0.11 -1.24 6.71
CA GLY A 90 0.54 -2.54 6.69
C GLY A 90 0.69 -3.12 5.28
N ALA A 91 0.71 -2.30 4.23
CA ALA A 91 0.95 -2.76 2.86
C ALA A 91 2.47 -2.99 2.64
N SER A 92 3.03 -3.98 3.33
CA SER A 92 4.46 -4.25 3.46
C SER A 92 5.19 -4.36 2.13
N LYS A 93 4.62 -5.07 1.16
CA LYS A 93 5.25 -5.22 -0.15
C LYS A 93 5.39 -3.87 -0.87
N ILE A 94 4.32 -3.08 -0.91
CA ILE A 94 4.36 -1.74 -1.51
C ILE A 94 5.37 -0.84 -0.79
N ASN A 95 5.40 -0.91 0.55
CA ASN A 95 6.35 -0.13 1.33
C ASN A 95 7.81 -0.50 1.02
N GLY A 96 8.10 -1.80 0.96
CA GLY A 96 9.41 -2.34 0.62
C GLY A 96 9.88 -1.87 -0.76
N GLU A 97 9.05 -2.05 -1.78
CA GLU A 97 9.38 -1.62 -3.15
C GLU A 97 9.53 -0.10 -3.25
N THR A 98 8.71 0.67 -2.53
CA THR A 98 8.86 2.13 -2.48
C THR A 98 10.20 2.53 -1.85
N ASN A 99 10.64 1.85 -0.79
CA ASN A 99 11.96 2.11 -0.19
C ASN A 99 13.10 1.77 -1.17
N THR A 100 12.98 0.68 -1.93
CA THR A 100 13.95 0.30 -2.98
C THR A 100 14.02 1.37 -4.06
N LEU A 101 12.88 1.79 -4.61
CA LEU A 101 12.80 2.82 -5.64
C LEU A 101 13.42 4.14 -5.17
N ARG A 102 13.12 4.57 -3.94
CA ARG A 102 13.72 5.78 -3.35
C ARG A 102 15.23 5.69 -3.23
N LYS A 103 15.76 4.51 -2.92
CA LYS A 103 17.21 4.31 -2.84
C LYS A 103 17.84 4.50 -4.22
N PHE A 104 17.32 3.84 -5.26
CA PHE A 104 17.84 4.01 -6.62
C PHE A 104 17.79 5.48 -7.08
N PHE A 105 16.67 6.14 -6.80
CA PHE A 105 16.51 7.56 -7.10
C PHE A 105 17.56 8.45 -6.41
N HIS A 106 17.87 8.22 -5.13
CA HIS A 106 18.89 8.97 -4.41
C HIS A 106 20.32 8.63 -4.84
N ASP A 107 20.56 7.38 -5.26
CA ASP A 107 21.84 6.92 -5.77
C ASP A 107 22.08 7.39 -7.23
N GLY A 108 21.06 7.94 -7.89
CA GLY A 108 21.10 8.39 -9.28
C GLY A 108 21.05 7.25 -10.31
N ASP A 109 20.65 6.05 -9.89
CA ASP A 109 20.50 4.88 -10.73
C ASP A 109 19.08 4.85 -11.31
N MET A 110 18.92 5.31 -12.56
CA MET A 110 17.62 5.41 -13.24
C MET A 110 17.36 4.26 -14.23
N GLU A 111 18.26 3.26 -14.33
CA GLU A 111 18.20 2.17 -15.31
C GLU A 111 17.87 0.79 -14.69
N ARG A 112 17.65 0.72 -13.38
CA ARG A 112 17.37 -0.51 -12.62
C ARG A 112 16.09 -0.43 -11.80
#